data_AF-A0A7G3G9S0-F1
#
_entry.id   AF-A0A7G3G9S0-F1
#
_cell.length_a   1.000
_cell.length_b   1.000
_cell.length_c   1.000
_cell.angle_alpha   90.00
_cell.angle_beta   90.00
_cell.angle_gamma   90.00
#
_symmetry.space_group_name_H-M   'P 1'
#
loop_
_entity.id
_entity.type
_entity.pdbx_description
1 polymer ?
#
loop_
_entity_poly.entity_id
_entity_poly.type
_entity_poly.pdbx_seq_one_letter_code
_entity_poly.pdbx_strand_id
1 'polypeptide(L)'
;MSTTKEQSVKRLFELINLDDLAAVEAQWAAFEEEVANLNDSEDDDETEVIWIIKDVIDWESGFFVDWKDTESFIASIDALVERVDISIDWGVEDTDDDDFLDSISVPDLMEAAYEQLRSQGYTLWNWATEGDCYGGWLAKSADDEEMLSLSEALGVEFRTGDMPF
;
A
#
# COMPACT_ATOMS: atom_id res chain seq x y z
N MET A 1 21.02 -7.10 4.04
CA MET A 1 20.51 -6.04 3.14
C MET A 1 21.55 -4.94 2.95
N SER A 2 21.52 -4.12 1.88
CA SER A 2 22.45 -2.98 1.73
C SER A 2 21.92 -1.75 2.48
N THR A 3 22.82 -0.90 3.00
CA THR A 3 22.44 0.33 3.73
C THR A 3 21.58 1.28 2.89
N THR A 4 21.76 1.31 1.57
CA THR A 4 20.92 2.12 0.67
C THR A 4 19.49 1.59 0.59
N LYS A 5 19.31 0.26 0.57
CA LYS A 5 17.98 -0.36 0.54
C LYS A 5 17.24 -0.16 1.86
N GLU A 6 17.94 -0.28 3.00
CA GLU A 6 17.40 0.05 4.34
C GLU A 6 16.92 1.50 4.44
N GLN A 7 17.72 2.46 3.94
CA GLN A 7 17.32 3.87 3.88
C GLN A 7 16.07 4.09 3.02
N SER A 8 15.95 3.34 1.92
CA SER A 8 14.79 3.43 1.03
C SER A 8 13.53 2.88 1.69
N VAL A 9 13.62 1.77 2.43
CA VAL A 9 12.49 1.24 3.21
C VAL A 9 12.05 2.22 4.28
N LYS A 10 12.99 2.77 5.05
CA LYS A 10 12.65 3.78 6.07
C LYS A 10 11.98 5.00 5.45
N ARG A 11 12.50 5.46 4.30
CA ARG A 11 11.90 6.59 3.59
C ARG A 11 10.50 6.28 3.09
N LEU A 12 10.24 5.06 2.60
CA LEU A 12 8.89 4.63 2.25
C LEU A 12 7.94 4.73 3.45
N PHE A 13 8.35 4.22 4.63
CA PHE A 13 7.53 4.35 5.85
C PHE A 13 7.22 5.81 6.20
N GLU A 14 8.18 6.72 6.07
CA GLU A 14 7.94 8.15 6.30
C GLU A 14 6.88 8.73 5.35
N LEU A 15 6.87 8.31 4.09
CA LEU A 15 5.91 8.80 3.09
C LEU A 15 4.49 8.25 3.32
N ILE A 16 4.35 6.96 3.63
CA ILE A 16 3.03 6.30 3.75
C ILE A 16 2.35 6.51 5.10
N ASN A 17 3.10 6.91 6.13
CA ASN A 17 2.55 7.22 7.45
C ASN A 17 2.09 8.68 7.58
N LEU A 18 2.19 9.50 6.52
CA LEU A 18 1.52 10.80 6.40
C LEU A 18 1.80 11.74 7.59
N ASP A 19 3.07 11.90 7.97
CA ASP A 19 3.58 12.66 9.11
C ASP A 19 3.39 12.01 10.51
N ASP A 20 2.84 10.80 10.60
CA ASP A 20 2.80 10.04 11.86
C ASP A 20 4.18 9.40 12.17
N LEU A 21 5.00 10.16 12.88
CA LEU A 21 6.33 9.71 13.30
C LEU A 21 6.29 8.50 14.25
N ALA A 22 5.24 8.35 15.06
CA ALA A 22 5.14 7.23 15.98
C ALA A 22 4.90 5.92 15.22
N ALA A 23 4.03 5.94 14.21
CA ALA A 23 3.81 4.81 13.31
C ALA A 23 5.09 4.45 12.53
N VAL A 24 5.83 5.44 12.03
CA VAL A 24 7.12 5.22 11.35
C VAL A 24 8.11 4.51 12.27
N GLU A 25 8.27 4.96 13.51
CA GLU A 25 9.21 4.34 14.46
C GLU A 25 8.80 2.92 14.83
N ALA A 26 7.50 2.67 15.03
CA ALA A 26 6.98 1.34 15.34
C ALA A 26 7.17 0.36 14.17
N GLN A 27 6.80 0.77 12.96
CA GLN A 27 6.95 -0.05 11.76
C GLN A 27 8.43 -0.28 11.41
N TRP A 28 9.29 0.73 11.58
CA TRP A 28 10.73 0.54 11.38
C TRP A 28 11.31 -0.48 12.36
N ALA A 29 10.94 -0.42 13.64
CA ALA A 29 11.42 -1.39 14.63
C ALA A 29 10.95 -2.82 14.32
N ALA A 30 9.69 -2.99 13.91
CA ALA A 30 9.15 -4.28 13.50
C ALA A 30 9.86 -4.82 12.25
N PHE A 31 10.13 -3.96 11.27
CA PHE A 31 10.90 -4.33 10.08
C PHE A 31 12.33 -4.79 10.42
N GLU A 32 13.03 -4.08 11.31
CA GLU A 32 14.38 -4.49 11.76
C GLU A 32 14.35 -5.85 12.48
N GLU A 33 13.31 -6.12 13.27
CA GLU A 33 13.11 -7.41 13.93
C GLU A 33 12.90 -8.55 12.93
N GLU A 34 12.00 -8.38 11.95
CA GLU A 34 11.74 -9.38 10.92
C GLU A 34 12.98 -9.68 10.06
N VAL A 35 13.72 -8.63 9.67
CA VAL A 35 14.99 -8.81 8.95
C VAL A 35 16.02 -9.55 9.81
N ALA A 36 16.10 -9.27 11.12
CA ALA A 36 17.00 -10.00 12.01
C ALA A 36 16.61 -11.48 12.13
N ASN A 37 15.30 -11.77 12.26
CA ASN A 37 14.77 -13.14 12.35
C ASN A 37 15.09 -13.96 11.10
N LEU A 38 14.97 -13.38 9.90
CA LEU A 38 15.30 -14.04 8.63
C LEU A 38 16.81 -14.31 8.47
N ASN A 39 17.67 -13.44 9.00
CA ASN A 39 19.11 -13.69 8.96
C ASN A 39 19.57 -14.80 9.91
N ASP A 40 18.80 -15.05 10.98
CA ASP A 40 19.06 -16.10 11.96
C ASP A 40 18.40 -17.45 11.60
N SER A 41 17.44 -17.47 10.64
CA SER A 41 16.85 -18.71 10.14
C SER A 41 17.82 -19.48 9.24
N GLU A 42 17.86 -20.82 9.39
CA GLU A 42 18.63 -21.71 8.50
C GLU A 42 17.93 -21.98 7.16
N ASP A 43 16.75 -21.39 6.94
CA ASP A 43 16.00 -21.47 5.69
C ASP A 43 16.60 -20.50 4.66
N ASP A 44 16.93 -21.03 3.48
CA ASP A 44 17.57 -20.33 2.35
C ASP A 44 16.53 -19.57 1.49
N ASP A 45 15.32 -19.38 2.01
CA ASP A 45 14.25 -18.66 1.32
C ASP A 45 14.53 -17.15 1.39
N GLU A 46 14.96 -16.58 0.25
CA GLU A 46 15.12 -15.14 0.09
C GLU A 46 13.73 -14.49 0.08
N THR A 47 13.19 -14.18 1.26
CA THR A 47 11.97 -13.38 1.39
C THR A 47 12.23 -12.00 0.82
N GLU A 48 11.48 -11.63 -0.22
CA GLU A 48 11.63 -10.31 -0.83
C GLU A 48 11.24 -9.22 0.18
N VAL A 49 12.01 -8.13 0.20
CA VAL A 49 11.82 -7.01 1.15
C VAL A 49 10.39 -6.48 1.17
N ILE A 50 9.70 -6.53 0.03
CA ILE A 50 8.35 -5.99 -0.12
C ILE A 50 7.31 -6.81 0.65
N TRP A 51 7.52 -8.12 0.80
CA TRP A 51 6.66 -8.96 1.61
C TRP A 51 6.79 -8.65 3.09
N ILE A 52 8.02 -8.40 3.56
CA ILE A 52 8.27 -7.93 4.93
C ILE A 52 7.59 -6.56 5.15
N ILE A 53 7.75 -5.64 4.18
CA ILE A 53 7.06 -4.33 4.23
C ILE A 53 5.55 -4.51 4.33
N LYS A 54 4.95 -5.36 3.49
CA LYS A 54 3.52 -5.65 3.49
C LYS A 54 3.03 -6.22 4.83
N ASP A 55 3.81 -7.05 5.49
CA ASP A 55 3.45 -7.58 6.81
C ASP A 55 3.63 -6.56 7.94
N VAL A 56 4.62 -5.68 7.84
CA VAL A 56 4.90 -4.65 8.83
C VAL A 56 3.90 -3.50 8.78
N ILE A 57 3.53 -3.02 7.58
CA ILE A 57 2.59 -1.90 7.43
C ILE A 57 1.14 -2.35 7.66
N ASP A 58 0.87 -3.63 7.37
CA ASP A 58 -0.42 -4.30 7.46
C ASP A 58 -1.58 -3.41 6.95
N TRP A 59 -2.73 -3.45 7.63
CA TRP A 59 -3.87 -2.56 7.36
C TRP A 59 -3.68 -1.13 7.91
N GLU A 60 -2.66 -0.89 8.75
CA GLU A 60 -2.47 0.42 9.38
C GLU A 60 -2.04 1.48 8.35
N SER A 61 -1.14 1.12 7.43
CA SER A 61 -0.56 2.02 6.43
C SER A 61 -0.53 1.45 5.00
N GLY A 62 -1.24 0.35 4.77
CA GLY A 62 -1.41 -0.21 3.44
C GLY A 62 -2.71 -0.99 3.29
N PHE A 63 -2.87 -1.61 2.14
CA PHE A 63 -3.90 -2.60 1.87
C PHE A 63 -3.27 -3.80 1.17
N PHE A 64 -3.87 -4.98 1.37
CA PHE A 64 -3.53 -6.19 0.64
C PHE A 64 -4.78 -7.05 0.49
N VAL A 65 -5.32 -7.17 -0.71
CA VAL A 65 -6.62 -7.81 -0.99
C VAL A 65 -6.53 -8.79 -2.15
N ASP A 66 -7.40 -9.80 -2.15
CA ASP A 66 -7.55 -10.72 -3.30
C ASP A 66 -8.17 -9.97 -4.49
N TRP A 67 -7.80 -10.36 -5.72
CA TRP A 67 -8.21 -9.70 -6.96
C TRP A 67 -9.73 -9.57 -7.17
N LYS A 68 -10.54 -10.43 -6.53
CA LYS A 68 -12.00 -10.39 -6.61
C LYS A 68 -12.68 -9.85 -5.35
N ASP A 69 -11.91 -9.48 -4.33
CA ASP A 69 -12.43 -9.07 -3.03
C ASP A 69 -12.66 -7.56 -3.01
N THR A 70 -13.72 -7.15 -3.71
CA THR A 70 -14.16 -5.76 -3.85
C THR A 70 -14.60 -5.16 -2.52
N GLU A 71 -15.26 -5.96 -1.66
CA GLU A 71 -15.69 -5.58 -0.32
C GLU A 71 -14.49 -5.21 0.56
N SER A 72 -13.49 -6.10 0.65
CA SER A 72 -12.29 -5.83 1.45
C SER A 72 -11.47 -4.65 0.90
N PHE A 73 -11.48 -4.44 -0.42
CA PHE A 73 -10.82 -3.28 -1.03
C PHE A 73 -11.48 -1.98 -0.57
N ILE A 74 -12.80 -1.86 -0.68
CA ILE A 74 -13.56 -0.68 -0.25
C ILE A 74 -13.28 -0.39 1.23
N ALA A 75 -13.43 -1.41 2.09
CA ALA A 75 -13.20 -1.25 3.53
C ALA A 75 -11.76 -0.80 3.85
N SER A 76 -10.77 -1.34 3.14
CA SER A 76 -9.36 -0.98 3.34
C SER A 76 -9.08 0.46 2.91
N ILE A 77 -9.61 0.88 1.76
CA ILE A 77 -9.45 2.26 1.28
C ILE A 77 -10.15 3.24 2.23
N ASP A 78 -11.39 2.96 2.64
CA ASP A 78 -12.13 3.83 3.56
C ASP A 78 -11.37 4.04 4.88
N ALA A 79 -10.80 2.97 5.45
CA ALA A 79 -9.96 3.06 6.65
C ALA A 79 -8.67 3.88 6.41
N LEU A 80 -8.01 3.71 5.27
CA LEU A 80 -6.79 4.45 4.95
C LEU A 80 -7.06 5.95 4.76
N VAL A 81 -8.16 6.31 4.11
CA VAL A 81 -8.49 7.71 3.82
C VAL A 81 -9.08 8.45 5.01
N GLU A 82 -9.69 7.73 5.96
CA GLU A 82 -10.17 8.30 7.23
C GLU A 82 -9.03 8.96 8.02
N ARG A 83 -7.81 8.42 7.93
CA ARG A 83 -6.60 8.99 8.56
C ARG A 83 -6.30 10.41 8.11
N VAL A 84 -6.78 10.81 6.94
CA VAL A 84 -6.58 12.14 6.36
C VAL A 84 -7.89 12.92 6.21
N ASP A 85 -8.95 12.51 6.89
CA ASP A 85 -10.26 13.17 6.89
C ASP A 85 -10.88 13.26 5.47
N ILE A 86 -10.68 12.20 4.69
CA ILE A 86 -11.24 12.03 3.34
C ILE A 86 -12.28 10.90 3.36
N SER A 87 -13.31 11.02 2.52
CA SER A 87 -14.28 9.97 2.23
C SER A 87 -14.36 9.79 0.71
N ILE A 88 -14.44 8.53 0.27
CA ILE A 88 -14.60 8.17 -1.15
C ILE A 88 -16.08 7.98 -1.46
N ASP A 89 -16.53 8.55 -2.57
CA ASP A 89 -17.86 8.27 -3.12
C ASP A 89 -17.76 7.09 -4.09
N TRP A 90 -18.30 5.94 -3.69
CA TRP A 90 -18.32 4.71 -4.50
C TRP A 90 -19.47 4.70 -5.53
N GLY A 91 -20.31 5.75 -5.57
CA GLY A 91 -21.39 5.89 -6.54
C GLY A 91 -22.63 5.04 -6.25
N VAL A 92 -22.70 4.43 -5.06
CA VAL A 92 -23.82 3.61 -4.57
C VAL A 92 -24.23 4.04 -3.17
N GLU A 93 -25.48 3.76 -2.80
CA GLU A 93 -25.98 4.03 -1.44
C GLU A 93 -25.54 2.96 -0.43
N ASP A 94 -25.32 1.74 -0.89
CA ASP A 94 -24.90 0.59 -0.09
C ASP A 94 -23.73 -0.11 -0.78
N THR A 95 -22.54 -0.01 -0.19
CA THR A 95 -21.31 -0.62 -0.71
C THR A 95 -21.22 -2.12 -0.42
N ASP A 96 -22.10 -2.63 0.46
CA ASP A 96 -22.14 -4.04 0.85
C ASP A 96 -23.17 -4.83 0.01
N ASP A 97 -23.75 -4.20 -1.02
CA ASP A 97 -24.73 -4.83 -1.91
C ASP A 97 -24.05 -5.83 -2.87
N ASP A 98 -24.45 -7.10 -2.78
CA ASP A 98 -23.88 -8.19 -3.60
C ASP A 98 -23.98 -7.92 -5.11
N ASP A 99 -25.09 -7.34 -5.61
CA ASP A 99 -25.26 -7.07 -7.04
C ASP A 99 -24.26 -5.99 -7.51
N PHE A 100 -23.96 -4.99 -6.67
CA PHE A 100 -22.91 -4.02 -6.93
C PHE A 100 -21.52 -4.66 -6.91
N LEU A 101 -21.18 -5.38 -5.84
CA LEU A 101 -19.86 -6.00 -5.64
C LEU A 101 -19.51 -7.01 -6.74
N ASP A 102 -20.50 -7.76 -7.25
CA ASP A 102 -20.34 -8.69 -8.38
C ASP A 102 -20.24 -7.97 -9.75
N SER A 103 -20.65 -6.71 -9.83
CA SER A 103 -20.69 -5.93 -11.09
C SER A 103 -19.43 -5.11 -11.36
N ILE A 104 -18.59 -4.91 -10.35
CA ILE A 104 -17.40 -4.08 -10.39
C ILE A 104 -16.15 -4.90 -10.06
N SER A 105 -14.98 -4.45 -10.52
CA SER A 105 -13.70 -5.10 -10.21
C SER A 105 -12.84 -4.25 -9.28
N VAL A 106 -11.88 -4.87 -8.58
CA VAL A 106 -10.90 -4.14 -7.76
C VAL A 106 -10.13 -3.09 -8.59
N PRO A 107 -9.68 -3.38 -9.84
CA PRO A 107 -9.11 -2.35 -10.71
C PRO A 107 -10.01 -1.13 -10.96
N ASP A 108 -11.31 -1.34 -11.22
CA ASP A 108 -12.25 -0.22 -11.45
C ASP A 108 -12.39 0.64 -10.17
N LEU A 109 -12.42 0.00 -9.01
CA LEU A 109 -12.45 0.69 -7.71
C LEU A 109 -11.14 1.44 -7.42
N MET A 110 -9.99 0.87 -7.77
CA MET A 110 -8.68 1.53 -7.64
C MET A 110 -8.59 2.80 -8.49
N GLU A 111 -9.07 2.75 -9.74
CA GLU A 111 -9.12 3.90 -10.62
C GLU A 111 -10.03 4.99 -10.03
N ALA A 112 -11.24 4.62 -9.60
CA ALA A 112 -12.20 5.56 -8.99
C ALA A 112 -11.66 6.22 -7.71
N ALA A 113 -11.00 5.45 -6.84
CA ALA A 113 -10.36 5.97 -5.63
C ALA A 113 -9.19 6.89 -5.98
N TYR A 114 -8.34 6.51 -6.93
CA TYR A 114 -7.22 7.33 -7.39
C TYR A 114 -7.70 8.70 -7.89
N GLU A 115 -8.70 8.75 -8.77
CA GLU A 115 -9.21 10.01 -9.32
C GLU A 115 -9.68 10.98 -8.22
N GLN A 116 -10.43 10.46 -7.24
CA GLN A 116 -10.94 11.26 -6.13
C GLN A 116 -9.81 11.71 -5.19
N LEU A 117 -8.85 10.85 -4.88
CA LEU A 117 -7.70 11.16 -4.02
C LEU A 117 -6.77 12.20 -4.66
N ARG A 118 -6.54 12.11 -5.97
CA ARG A 118 -5.70 13.07 -6.70
C ARG A 118 -6.23 14.48 -6.63
N SER A 119 -7.55 14.64 -6.69
CA SER A 119 -8.20 15.95 -6.52
C SER A 119 -7.98 16.56 -5.12
N GLN A 120 -7.64 15.71 -4.14
CA GLN A 120 -7.43 16.06 -2.74
C GLN A 120 -5.95 16.09 -2.33
N GLY A 121 -5.03 15.91 -3.29
CA GLY A 121 -3.58 15.99 -3.05
C GLY A 121 -2.95 14.69 -2.53
N TYR A 122 -3.64 13.56 -2.70
CA TYR A 122 -3.11 12.24 -2.37
C TYR A 122 -3.08 11.33 -3.60
N THR A 123 -2.20 10.33 -3.54
CA THR A 123 -2.00 9.36 -4.61
C THR A 123 -2.16 7.97 -4.02
N LEU A 124 -3.09 7.19 -4.58
CA LEU A 124 -3.17 5.76 -4.34
C LEU A 124 -2.08 5.07 -5.15
N TRP A 125 -1.23 4.29 -4.48
CA TRP A 125 -0.16 3.50 -5.07
C TRP A 125 -0.44 2.01 -4.91
N ASN A 126 0.09 1.21 -5.84
CA ASN A 126 0.09 -0.24 -5.79
C ASN A 126 1.42 -0.79 -6.30
N TRP A 127 1.78 -2.00 -5.88
CA TRP A 127 3.03 -2.66 -6.24
C TRP A 127 2.80 -4.03 -6.86
N ALA A 128 3.77 -4.52 -7.63
CA ALA A 128 3.69 -5.79 -8.34
C ALA A 128 3.73 -6.98 -7.37
N THR A 129 2.56 -7.52 -6.98
CA THR A 129 2.46 -8.68 -6.08
C THR A 129 2.83 -10.02 -6.73
N GLU A 130 2.98 -10.02 -8.06
CA GLU A 130 3.21 -11.20 -8.91
C GLU A 130 2.13 -12.30 -8.80
N GLY A 131 1.00 -12.00 -8.16
CA GLY A 131 -0.08 -12.95 -7.90
C GLY A 131 -1.47 -12.35 -8.07
N ASP A 132 -2.47 -13.12 -7.66
CA ASP A 132 -3.89 -12.76 -7.77
C ASP A 132 -4.34 -11.83 -6.62
N CYS A 133 -3.48 -10.88 -6.23
CA CYS A 133 -3.74 -9.93 -5.14
C CYS A 133 -3.31 -8.52 -5.52
N TYR A 134 -3.97 -7.53 -4.94
CA TYR A 134 -3.57 -6.13 -5.00
C TYR A 134 -3.02 -5.67 -3.66
N GLY A 135 -1.81 -5.09 -3.68
CA GLY A 135 -1.15 -4.53 -2.52
C GLY A 135 -0.73 -3.08 -2.78
N GLY A 136 -0.86 -2.22 -1.77
CA GLY A 136 -0.56 -0.81 -1.96
C GLY A 136 -0.74 0.05 -0.72
N TRP A 137 -0.69 1.36 -0.92
CA TRP A 137 -0.72 2.36 0.16
C TRP A 137 -1.11 3.74 -0.37
N LEU A 138 -1.34 4.66 0.57
CA LEU A 138 -1.61 6.08 0.30
C LEU A 138 -0.35 6.92 0.55
N ALA A 139 -0.10 7.91 -0.31
CA ALA A 139 0.93 8.92 -0.07
C ALA A 139 0.47 10.30 -0.55
N LYS A 140 1.15 11.37 -0.13
CA LYS A 140 0.88 12.71 -0.63
C LYS A 140 1.31 12.81 -2.09
N SER A 141 0.51 13.46 -2.93
CA SER A 141 0.82 13.66 -4.35
C SER A 141 2.07 14.52 -4.59
N ALA A 142 2.47 15.31 -3.60
CA ALA A 142 3.73 16.06 -3.67
C ALA A 142 4.97 15.15 -3.67
N ASP A 143 4.83 13.91 -3.22
CA ASP A 143 5.92 12.95 -3.06
C ASP A 143 5.98 11.92 -4.22
N ASP A 144 5.19 12.10 -5.29
CA ASP A 144 5.09 11.13 -6.40
C ASP A 144 6.46 10.82 -7.04
N GLU A 145 7.28 11.84 -7.30
CA GLU A 145 8.61 11.67 -7.90
C GLU A 145 9.55 10.87 -6.97
N GLU A 146 9.40 11.06 -5.66
CA GLU A 146 10.16 10.32 -4.67
C GLU A 146 9.68 8.87 -4.58
N MET A 147 8.37 8.63 -4.66
CA MET A 147 7.81 7.29 -4.68
C MET A 147 8.35 6.46 -5.86
N LEU A 148 8.46 7.06 -7.04
CA LEU A 148 9.08 6.41 -8.21
C LEU A 148 10.57 6.14 -8.01
N SER A 149 11.28 7.04 -7.35
CA SER A 149 12.70 6.83 -7.01
C SER A 149 12.88 5.66 -6.02
N LEU A 150 11.94 5.50 -5.08
CA LEU A 150 11.92 4.37 -4.14
C LEU A 150 11.62 3.05 -4.84
N SER A 151 10.71 3.05 -5.83
CA SER A 151 10.44 1.87 -6.69
C SER A 151 11.73 1.32 -7.30
N GLU A 152 12.53 2.19 -7.93
CA GLU A 152 13.81 1.82 -8.54
C GLU A 152 14.83 1.33 -7.49
N ALA A 153 14.92 2.01 -6.34
CA ALA A 153 15.88 1.68 -5.29
C ALA A 153 15.58 0.36 -4.58
N LEU A 154 14.29 0.04 -4.41
CA LEU A 154 13.83 -1.21 -3.80
C LEU A 154 13.86 -2.38 -4.79
N GLY A 155 13.80 -2.08 -6.10
CA GLY A 155 13.72 -3.06 -7.16
C GLY A 155 12.31 -3.63 -7.37
N VAL A 156 11.30 -2.90 -6.92
CA VAL A 156 9.88 -3.31 -6.93
C VAL A 156 9.11 -2.28 -7.75
N GLU A 157 8.36 -2.72 -8.75
CA GLU A 157 7.59 -1.79 -9.59
C GLU A 157 6.40 -1.23 -8.81
N PHE A 158 6.31 0.10 -8.73
CA PHE A 158 5.17 0.82 -8.17
C PHE A 158 4.38 1.50 -9.29
N ARG A 159 3.05 1.44 -9.20
CA ARG A 159 2.12 2.12 -10.11
C ARG A 159 1.07 2.88 -9.33
N THR A 160 0.53 3.91 -9.96
CA THR A 160 -0.63 4.64 -9.44
C THR A 160 -1.91 3.82 -9.61
N GLY A 161 -2.94 4.13 -8.82
CA GLY A 161 -4.20 3.38 -8.80
C GLY A 161 -5.01 3.39 -10.10
N ASP A 162 -4.73 4.30 -11.03
CA ASP A 162 -5.26 4.30 -12.41
C ASP A 162 -4.56 3.29 -13.33
N MET A 163 -3.47 2.66 -12.86
CA MET A 163 -2.72 1.63 -13.59
C MET A 163 -2.43 0.41 -12.69
N PRO A 164 -3.46 -0.29 -12.18
CA PRO A 164 -3.26 -1.48 -11.35
C PRO A 164 -2.54 -2.60 -12.11
N PHE A 165 -1.81 -3.46 -11.38
CA PHE A 165 -1.10 -4.62 -11.94
C PHE A 165 -1.99 -5.72 -12.50
#